data_AF-A0A966LFH0-F1
#
_entry.id   AF-A0A966LFH0-F1
#
_cell.length_a   1.000
_cell.length_b   1.000
_cell.length_c   1.000
_cell.angle_alpha   90.00
_cell.angle_beta   90.00
_cell.angle_gamma   90.00
#
_symmetry.space_group_name_H-M   'P 1'
#
loop_
_entity.id
_entity.type
_entity.pdbx_description
1 polymer ?
#
loop_
_entity_poly.entity_id
_entity_poly.type
_entity_poly.pdbx_seq_one_letter_code
_entity_poly.pdbx_strand_id
1 'polypeptide(L)'
;MILSRTLARARIARGERPGFLAAWGPVLCDALAYVAAAVLVWPLLRALLDGASVAATVLVLTGVYFLPGQAILIVSALWATRSRWQDRDSDA
;
A
#
# COMPACT_ATOMS: atom_id res chain seq x y z
N MET A 1 -0.54 -4.33 1.84
CA MET A 1 0.82 -4.87 1.75
C MET A 1 0.86 -6.40 1.72
N ILE A 2 -0.08 -7.10 2.36
CA ILE A 2 -0.05 -8.56 2.46
C ILE A 2 -0.45 -9.18 1.12
N LEU A 3 -1.57 -8.73 0.53
CA LEU A 3 -2.12 -9.30 -0.71
C LEU A 3 -1.23 -9.05 -1.92
N SER A 4 -0.77 -7.82 -2.12
CA SER A 4 0.14 -7.47 -3.21
C SER A 4 1.44 -8.27 -3.15
N ARG A 5 2.05 -8.38 -1.96
CA ARG A 5 3.28 -9.14 -1.74
C ARG A 5 3.10 -10.64 -1.95
N THR A 6 2.07 -11.25 -1.35
CA THR A 6 1.88 -12.71 -1.42
C THR A 6 1.59 -13.16 -2.84
N LEU A 7 0.70 -12.46 -3.54
CA LEU A 7 0.34 -12.78 -4.93
C LEU A 7 1.49 -12.52 -5.90
N ALA A 8 2.23 -11.43 -5.73
CA ALA A 8 3.40 -11.15 -6.54
C ALA A 8 4.48 -12.24 -6.38
N ARG A 9 4.81 -12.63 -5.14
CA ARG A 9 5.79 -13.70 -4.89
C ARG A 9 5.37 -15.03 -5.49
N ALA A 10 4.09 -15.39 -5.36
CA ALA A 10 3.57 -16.63 -5.93
C ALA A 10 3.66 -16.66 -7.46
N ARG A 11 3.36 -15.54 -8.14
CA ARG A 11 3.46 -15.44 -9.61
C ARG A 11 4.91 -15.50 -10.09
N ILE A 12 5.82 -14.80 -9.41
CA ILE A 12 7.25 -14.83 -9.71
C ILE A 12 7.80 -16.26 -9.58
N ALA A 13 7.43 -16.99 -8.53
CA ALA A 13 7.84 -18.39 -8.35
C ALA A 13 7.31 -19.32 -9.44
N ARG A 14 6.17 -18.98 -10.07
CA ARG A 14 5.60 -19.72 -11.21
C ARG A 14 6.10 -19.23 -12.58
N GLY A 15 6.93 -18.18 -12.63
CA GLY A 15 7.37 -17.57 -13.88
C GLY A 15 6.24 -16.90 -14.68
N GLU A 16 5.10 -16.63 -14.05
CA GLU A 16 3.94 -16.06 -14.73
C GLU A 16 4.04 -14.53 -14.83
N ARG A 17 3.78 -13.99 -16.03
CA ARG A 17 3.63 -12.54 -16.22
C ARG A 17 2.16 -12.14 -16.07
N PRO A 18 1.74 -11.52 -14.95
CA PRO A 18 0.36 -11.10 -14.77
C PRO A 18 -0.01 -9.95 -15.71
N GLY A 19 -1.25 -9.96 -16.18
CA GLY A 19 -1.87 -8.79 -16.80
C GLY A 19 -1.94 -7.60 -15.85
N PHE A 20 -2.23 -6.42 -16.38
CA PHE A 20 -2.24 -5.16 -15.62
C PHE A 20 -3.16 -5.24 -14.39
N LEU A 21 -4.42 -5.63 -14.56
CA LEU A 21 -5.39 -5.73 -13.47
C LEU A 21 -4.98 -6.76 -12.42
N ALA A 22 -4.38 -7.89 -12.82
CA ALA A 22 -3.93 -8.91 -11.88
C ALA A 22 -2.78 -8.39 -11.01
N ALA A 23 -1.88 -7.57 -11.56
CA ALA A 23 -0.77 -6.97 -10.82
C ALA A 23 -1.21 -5.80 -9.91
N TRP A 24 -2.08 -4.91 -10.39
CA TRP A 24 -2.46 -3.68 -9.70
C TRP A 24 -3.73 -3.81 -8.84
N GLY A 25 -4.62 -4.76 -9.14
CA GLY A 25 -5.81 -5.03 -8.33
C GLY A 25 -5.49 -5.25 -6.84
N PRO A 26 -4.48 -6.06 -6.47
CA PRO A 26 -4.05 -6.22 -5.09
C PRO A 26 -3.58 -4.91 -4.42
N VAL A 27 -3.00 -3.98 -5.19
CA VAL A 27 -2.60 -2.64 -4.68
C VAL A 27 -3.83 -1.83 -4.31
N LEU A 28 -4.86 -1.85 -5.15
CA LEU A 28 -6.14 -1.20 -4.85
C LEU A 28 -6.79 -1.81 -3.60
N CYS A 29 -6.80 -3.14 -3.48
CA CYS A 29 -7.33 -3.81 -2.29
C CYS A 29 -6.58 -3.39 -1.02
N ASP A 30 -5.24 -3.35 -1.08
CA ASP A 30 -4.42 -2.91 0.04
C ASP A 30 -4.70 -1.44 0.42
N ALA A 31 -4.91 -0.56 -0.57
CA ALA A 31 -5.27 0.83 -0.34
C ALA A 31 -6.66 0.98 0.29
N LEU A 32 -7.66 0.23 -0.20
CA LEU A 32 -9.01 0.24 0.36
C LEU A 32 -9.04 -0.30 1.79
N ALA A 33 -8.30 -1.37 2.07
CA ALA A 33 -8.17 -1.90 3.42
C ALA A 33 -7.55 -0.88 4.38
N TYR A 34 -6.55 -0.14 3.92
CA TYR A 34 -5.96 0.96 4.67
C TYR A 34 -6.95 2.10 4.94
N VAL A 35 -7.70 2.55 3.92
CA VAL A 35 -8.73 3.59 4.08
C VAL A 35 -9.81 3.15 5.06
N ALA A 36 -10.28 1.90 4.96
CA ALA A 36 -11.26 1.36 5.89
C ALA A 36 -10.74 1.39 7.34
N ALA A 37 -9.50 0.96 7.57
CA ALA A 37 -8.86 1.07 8.89
C ALA A 37 -8.74 2.53 9.35
N ALA A 38 -8.39 3.44 8.44
CA ALA A 38 -8.28 4.86 8.76
C ALA A 38 -9.61 5.47 9.22
N VAL A 39 -10.71 5.13 8.53
CA VAL A 39 -12.08 5.55 8.90
C VAL A 39 -12.47 5.04 10.28
N LEU A 40 -12.12 3.80 10.62
CA LEU A 40 -12.41 3.21 11.93
C LEU A 40 -11.64 3.92 13.07
N VAL A 41 -10.42 4.38 12.81
CA VAL A 41 -9.58 5.09 13.79
C VAL A 41 -9.96 6.57 13.93
N TRP A 42 -10.63 7.15 12.91
CA TRP A 42 -11.00 8.57 12.87
C TRP A 42 -11.69 9.12 14.12
N PRO A 43 -12.74 8.50 14.70
CA PRO A 43 -13.41 9.06 15.89
C PRO A 43 -12.47 9.21 17.09
N LEU A 44 -11.55 8.26 17.28
CA LEU A 44 -10.54 8.32 18.34
C LEU A 44 -9.55 9.47 18.12
N LEU A 45 -9.05 9.62 16.89
CA LEU A 45 -8.15 10.71 16.54
C LEU A 45 -8.83 12.07 16.67
N ARG A 46 -10.10 12.18 16.26
CA ARG A 46 -10.86 13.42 16.40
C ARG A 46 -10.99 13.84 17.86
N ALA A 47 -11.27 12.90 18.75
CA ALA A 47 -11.33 13.16 20.19
C ALA A 47 -9.96 13.57 20.76
N LEU A 48 -8.88 12.93 20.33
CA LEU A 48 -7.51 13.25 20.74
C LEU A 48 -7.06 14.65 20.27
N LEU A 49 -7.51 15.05 19.09
CA LEU A 49 -7.12 16.30 18.43
C LEU A 49 -8.03 17.47 18.78
N ASP A 50 -9.06 17.26 19.60
CA ASP A 50 -9.95 18.32 20.01
C ASP A 50 -9.19 19.36 20.86
N GLY A 51 -9.25 20.62 20.45
CA GLY A 51 -8.47 21.71 21.05
C GLY A 51 -6.96 21.68 20.75
N ALA A 52 -6.47 20.76 19.93
CA ALA A 52 -5.06 20.72 19.54
C ALA A 52 -4.69 21.90 18.62
N SER A 53 -3.43 22.34 18.67
CA SER A 53 -2.93 23.33 17.72
C SER A 53 -2.92 22.77 16.29
N VAL A 54 -2.95 23.66 15.30
CA VAL A 54 -2.87 23.26 13.88
C VAL A 54 -1.59 22.46 13.61
N ALA A 55 -0.45 22.89 14.18
CA ALA A 55 0.82 22.19 14.02
C ALA A 55 0.78 20.77 14.61
N ALA A 56 0.22 20.61 15.82
CA ALA A 56 0.07 19.30 16.45
C ALA A 56 -0.86 18.39 15.61
N THR A 57 -1.98 18.94 15.12
CA THR A 57 -2.91 18.23 14.24
C THR A 57 -2.22 17.74 12.97
N VAL A 58 -1.47 18.60 12.28
CA VAL A 58 -0.73 18.23 11.07
C VAL A 58 0.29 17.13 11.36
N LEU A 59 1.06 17.25 12.44
CA LEU A 59 2.06 16.23 12.80
C LEU A 59 1.43 14.87 13.09
N VAL A 60 0.34 14.84 13.85
CA VAL A 60 -0.39 13.61 14.19
C VAL A 60 -0.98 12.98 12.93
N LEU A 61 -1.70 13.74 12.09
CA LEU A 61 -2.27 13.19 10.86
C LEU A 61 -1.19 12.73 9.87
N THR A 62 -0.04 13.42 9.84
CA THR A 62 1.11 13.00 9.03
C THR A 62 1.67 11.67 9.52
N GLY A 63 1.89 11.54 10.82
CA GLY A 63 2.46 10.33 11.43
C GLY A 63 1.51 9.13 11.37
N VAL A 64 0.22 9.36 11.61
CA VAL A 64 -0.77 8.28 11.73
C VAL A 64 -1.38 7.90 10.38
N TYR A 65 -1.59 8.86 9.48
CA TYR A 65 -2.16 8.58 8.17
C TYR A 65 -1.16 8.68 7.03
N PHE A 66 -0.54 9.85 6.85
CA PHE A 66 0.26 10.06 5.64
C PHE A 66 1.42 9.05 5.52
N LEU A 67 2.27 8.92 6.53
CA LEU A 67 3.44 8.03 6.46
C LEU A 67 3.04 6.55 6.29
N PRO A 68 2.09 5.99 7.07
CA PRO A 68 1.67 4.60 6.88
C PRO A 68 0.99 4.36 5.53
N GLY A 69 0.15 5.30 5.07
CA GLY A 69 -0.50 5.22 3.76
C GLY A 69 0.53 5.21 2.61
N GLN A 70 1.53 6.10 2.66
CA GLN A 70 2.63 6.12 1.69
C GLN A 70 3.41 4.80 1.70
N ALA A 71 3.78 4.28 2.87
CA ALA A 71 4.51 3.02 2.99
C ALA A 71 3.73 1.85 2.35
N ILE A 72 2.43 1.77 2.60
CA ILE A 72 1.57 0.72 2.04
C ILE A 72 1.52 0.84 0.51
N LEU A 73 1.27 2.03 -0.02
CA LEU A 73 1.15 2.24 -1.47
C LEU A 73 2.47 1.99 -2.19
N ILE A 74 3.58 2.52 -1.68
CA ILE A 74 4.92 2.35 -2.26
C ILE A 74 5.28 0.87 -2.33
N VAL A 75 5.16 0.14 -1.21
CA VAL A 75 5.53 -1.28 -1.19
C VAL A 75 4.59 -2.11 -2.07
N SER A 76 3.30 -1.80 -2.07
CA SER A 76 2.34 -2.54 -2.89
C SER A 76 2.59 -2.32 -4.39
N ALA A 77 2.87 -1.07 -4.80
CA ALA A 77 3.25 -0.72 -6.17
C ALA A 77 4.59 -1.36 -6.57
N LEU A 78 5.57 -1.41 -5.67
CA LEU A 78 6.84 -2.08 -5.90
C LEU A 78 6.64 -3.57 -6.25
N TRP A 79 5.79 -4.28 -5.49
CA TRP A 79 5.47 -5.68 -5.76
C TRP A 79 4.70 -5.88 -7.06
N ALA A 80 3.75 -4.99 -7.37
CA ALA A 80 3.02 -5.03 -8.64
C ALA A 80 3.97 -4.88 -9.83
N THR A 81 4.87 -3.90 -9.79
CA THR A 81 5.90 -3.67 -10.81
C THR A 81 6.86 -4.86 -10.91
N ARG A 82 7.40 -5.32 -9.78
CA ARG A 82 8.33 -6.46 -9.73
C ARG A 82 7.71 -7.73 -10.31
N SER A 83 6.44 -8.00 -10.03
CA SER A 83 5.76 -9.19 -10.57
C SER A 83 5.59 -9.20 -12.08
N ARG A 84 5.69 -8.02 -12.73
CA ARG A 84 5.59 -7.87 -14.18
C ARG A 84 6.94 -7.72 -14.88
N TRP A 85 8.02 -7.52 -14.10
CA TRP A 85 9.38 -7.41 -14.62
C TRP A 85 9.88 -8.79 -15.03
N GLN A 86 10.40 -8.91 -16.26
CA GLN A 86 11.13 -10.08 -16.73
C GLN A 86 12.59 -9.63 -16.86
N ASP A 87 13.52 -10.37 -16.25
CA ASP A 87 14.94 -10.13 -16.45
C ASP A 87 15.26 -10.30 -17.93
N ARG A 88 15.72 -9.22 -18.55
CA ARG A 88 15.98 -9.15 -19.98
C ARG A 88 17.43 -9.55 -20.26
N ASP A 89 17.89 -10.69 -19.74
CA ASP A 89 19.30 -11.12 -19.81
C ASP A 89 19.51 -12.65 -19.91
N SER A 90 18.58 -13.41 -20.49
CA SER A 90 18.78 -14.86 -20.71
C SER A 90 18.74 -15.34 -22.17
N ASP A 91 18.67 -14.41 -23.14
CA ASP A 91 18.68 -14.73 -24.59
C ASP A 91 19.72 -13.89 -25.35
N ALA A 92 21.00 -13.97 -24.97
CA ALA A 92 22.14 -13.51 -25.78
C ALA A 92 23.27 -14.54 -25.76
#